data_AF-A0AAJ1AIZ9-F1
#
_entry.id   AF-A0AAJ1AIZ9-F1
#
_cell.length_a   1.000
_cell.length_b   1.000
_cell.length_c   1.000
_cell.angle_alpha   90.00
_cell.angle_beta   90.00
_cell.angle_gamma   90.00
#
_symmetry.space_group_name_H-M   'P 1'
#
loop_
_entity.id
_entity.type
_entity.pdbx_description
1 polymer ?
#
loop_
_entity_poly.entity_id
_entity_poly.type
_entity_poly.pdbx_seq_one_letter_code
_entity_poly.pdbx_strand_id
1 'polypeptide(L)' 'IGPATPEEVLEFLMEQHELSQYDLAKELGGQPVVSQILRGKRRLTREHIERLSKRFGVAPATFYPASTTI' A
#
# COMPACT_ATOMS: atom_id res chain seq x y z
N ILE A 1 16.36 -11.66 2.23
CA ILE A 1 15.10 -10.92 2.35
C ILE A 1 15.28 -9.71 1.45
N GLY A 2 14.59 -9.65 0.30
CA GLY A 2 14.73 -8.55 -0.65
C GLY A 2 14.07 -7.27 -0.13
N PRO A 3 14.26 -6.12 -0.81
CA PRO A 3 13.55 -4.89 -0.45
C PRO A 3 12.04 -5.12 -0.60
N ALA A 4 11.27 -4.83 0.45
CA ALA A 4 9.82 -4.96 0.41
C ALA A 4 9.23 -3.99 -0.63
N THR A 5 8.36 -4.53 -1.47
CA THR A 5 7.61 -3.74 -2.44
C THR A 5 6.46 -2.99 -1.75
N PRO A 6 5.95 -1.90 -2.36
CA PRO A 6 4.84 -1.16 -1.79
C PRO A 6 3.56 -1.99 -1.58
N GLU A 7 3.34 -2.99 -2.43
CA GLU A 7 2.24 -3.96 -2.30
C GLU A 7 2.43 -4.93 -1.13
N GLU A 8 3.65 -5.41 -0.86
CA GLU A 8 3.95 -6.22 0.32
C GLU A 8 3.82 -5.43 1.62
N VAL A 9 4.25 -4.15 1.62
CA VAL A 9 4.05 -3.25 2.76
C VAL A 9 2.56 -3.05 3.03
N LEU A 10 1.76 -2.87 1.98
CA LEU A 10 0.32 -2.71 2.11
C LEU A 10 -0.33 -3.98 2.67
N GLU A 11 0.01 -5.16 2.14
CA GLU A 11 -0.49 -6.45 2.62
C GLU A 11 -0.14 -6.66 4.10
N PHE A 12 1.10 -6.39 4.49
CA PHE A 12 1.54 -6.46 5.88
C PHE A 12 0.73 -5.53 6.79
N LEU A 13 0.53 -4.27 6.40
CA LEU A 13 -0.28 -3.33 7.18
C LEU A 13 -1.75 -3.74 7.26
N MET A 14 -2.29 -4.38 6.23
CA MET A 14 -3.64 -4.95 6.30
C MET A 14 -3.72 -6.06 7.35
N GLU A 15 -2.76 -7.00 7.34
CA GLU A 15 -2.72 -8.10 8.30
C GLU A 15 -2.54 -7.60 9.75
N GLN A 16 -1.62 -6.65 9.98
CA GLN A 16 -1.38 -6.11 11.33
C GLN A 16 -2.58 -5.36 11.92
N HIS A 17 -3.46 -4.83 11.06
CA HIS A 17 -4.66 -4.10 11.47
C HIS A 17 -5.96 -4.91 11.28
N GLU A 18 -5.86 -6.20 10.93
CA GLU A 18 -6.99 -7.09 10.65
C GLU A 18 -7.98 -6.52 9.61
N LEU A 19 -7.46 -5.78 8.62
CA LEU A 19 -8.26 -5.13 7.59
C LEU A 19 -8.43 -6.00 6.36
N SER A 20 -9.64 -6.00 5.80
CA SER A 20 -9.91 -6.62 4.51
C SER A 20 -9.66 -5.64 3.35
N GLN A 21 -9.59 -6.16 2.11
CA GLN A 21 -9.51 -5.31 0.92
C GLN A 21 -10.69 -4.34 0.79
N TYR A 22 -11.85 -4.69 1.38
CA TYR A 22 -13.04 -3.85 1.38
C TYR A 22 -12.83 -2.60 2.23
N ASP A 23 -12.13 -2.73 3.36
CA ASP A 23 -11.87 -1.62 4.29
C ASP A 23 -10.95 -0.55 3.70
N LEU A 24 -10.13 -0.91 2.72
CA LEU A 24 -9.24 0.01 1.98
C LEU A 24 -9.83 0.50 0.66
N ALA A 25 -11.01 0.02 0.27
CA ALA A 25 -11.65 0.40 -0.98
C ALA A 25 -11.92 1.92 -1.01
N LYS A 26 -12.25 2.54 0.13
CA LYS A 26 -12.54 3.97 0.21
C LYS A 26 -11.31 4.84 -0.04
N GLU A 27 -10.14 4.38 0.39
CA GLU A 27 -8.87 5.07 0.32
C GLU A 27 -8.27 4.97 -1.09
N LEU A 28 -8.41 3.79 -1.71
CA LEU A 28 -7.75 3.42 -2.97
C LEU A 28 -8.65 3.52 -4.21
N GLY A 29 -9.94 3.88 -4.07
CA GLY A 29 -10.84 4.09 -5.20
C GLY A 29 -11.60 2.82 -5.64
N GLY A 30 -11.86 1.91 -4.72
CA GLY A 30 -12.70 0.74 -4.87
C GLY A 30 -11.95 -0.58 -4.69
N GLN A 31 -12.68 -1.64 -4.31
CA GLN A 31 -12.13 -2.98 -4.11
C GLN A 31 -11.36 -3.54 -5.34
N PRO A 32 -11.78 -3.30 -6.60
CA PRO A 32 -11.02 -3.73 -7.77
C PRO A 32 -9.61 -3.11 -7.82
N VAL A 33 -9.47 -1.85 -7.37
CA VAL A 33 -8.19 -1.15 -7.35
C VAL A 33 -7.27 -1.75 -6.29
N VAL A 34 -7.80 -2.03 -5.10
CA VAL A 34 -7.04 -2.70 -4.02
C VAL A 34 -6.51 -4.05 -4.50
N SER A 35 -7.37 -4.87 -5.12
CA SER A 35 -6.95 -6.18 -5.64
C SER A 35 -5.88 -6.07 -6.74
N GLN A 36 -5.98 -5.08 -7.63
CA GLN A 36 -4.96 -4.86 -8.65
C GLN A 36 -3.62 -4.42 -8.06
N ILE A 37 -3.63 -3.61 -6.98
CA ILE A 37 -2.42 -3.17 -6.28
C ILE A 37 -1.73 -4.35 -5.60
N LEU A 38 -2.47 -5.12 -4.80
CA LEU A 38 -1.94 -6.29 -4.10
C LEU A 38 -1.38 -7.37 -5.06
N ARG A 39 -1.92 -7.43 -6.27
CA ARG A 39 -1.44 -8.34 -7.34
C ARG A 39 -0.29 -7.75 -8.18
N GLY A 40 0.22 -6.57 -7.85
CA GLY A 40 1.27 -5.88 -8.61
C GLY A 40 0.84 -5.41 -10.02
N LYS A 41 -0.45 -5.50 -10.35
CA LYS A 41 -0.99 -5.07 -11.66
C LYS A 41 -1.14 -3.56 -11.75
N ARG A 42 -1.20 -2.88 -10.61
CA ARG A 42 -1.32 -1.42 -10.52
C ARG A 42 -0.41 -0.89 -9.43
N ARG A 43 0.33 0.18 -9.71
CA ARG A 43 1.17 0.84 -8.71
C ARG A 43 0.36 1.78 -7.83
N LEU A 44 0.78 1.93 -6.58
CA LEU A 44 0.28 2.97 -5.68
C LEU A 44 0.63 4.34 -6.26
N THR A 45 -0.36 5.22 -6.35
CA THR A 45 -0.16 6.62 -6.72
C THR A 45 0.24 7.43 -5.49
N ARG A 46 0.80 8.62 -5.68
CA ARG A 46 1.09 9.53 -4.56
C ARG A 46 -0.13 9.79 -3.69
N GLU A 47 -1.31 10.00 -4.29
CA GLU A 47 -2.55 10.23 -3.55
C GLU A 47 -2.96 9.02 -2.69
N HIS A 48 -2.78 7.80 -3.22
CA HIS A 48 -3.02 6.57 -2.46
C HIS A 48 -2.07 6.48 -1.26
N ILE A 49 -0.78 6.75 -1.48
CA ILE A 49 0.24 6.71 -0.44
C ILE A 49 -0.10 7.70 0.68
N GLU A 50 -0.46 8.94 0.36
CA GLU A 50 -0.85 9.96 1.35
C GLU A 50 -2.07 9.50 2.18
N ARG A 51 -3.08 8.92 1.53
CA ARG A 51 -4.28 8.41 2.23
C ARG A 51 -3.97 7.22 3.12
N LEU A 52 -3.20 6.25 2.63
CA LEU A 52 -2.79 5.08 3.41
C LEU A 52 -1.88 5.51 4.58
N SER A 53 -0.95 6.42 4.35
CA SER A 53 -0.09 7.00 5.39
C SER A 53 -0.91 7.62 6.51
N LYS A 54 -1.95 8.40 6.16
CA LYS A 54 -2.88 8.97 7.14
C LYS A 54 -3.72 7.92 7.85
N ARG A 55 -4.14 6.86 7.15
CA ARG A 55 -4.96 5.77 7.70
C ARG A 55 -4.19 4.93 8.72
N PHE A 56 -2.95 4.56 8.40
CA PHE A 56 -2.11 3.69 9.22
C PHE A 56 -1.19 4.45 10.18
N GLY A 57 -1.10 5.78 10.05
CA GLY A 57 -0.20 6.60 10.87
C GLY A 57 1.28 6.39 10.55
N VAL A 58 1.59 5.94 9.32
CA VAL A 58 2.97 5.68 8.86
C VAL A 58 3.47 6.79 7.95
N ALA A 59 4.78 6.91 7.80
CA ALA A 59 5.36 7.89 6.88
C ALA A 59 5.09 7.47 5.41
N PRO A 60 4.79 8.40 4.49
CA PRO A 60 4.67 8.13 3.05
C PRO A 60 5.88 7.40 2.46
N ALA A 61 7.08 7.70 2.98
CA ALA A 61 8.33 7.03 2.65
C ALA A 61 8.27 5.50 2.72
N THR A 62 7.43 4.93 3.60
CA THR A 62 7.27 3.48 3.80
C THR A 62 6.77 2.77 2.54
N PHE A 63 6.00 3.47 1.70
CA PHE A 63 5.44 2.91 0.45
C PHE A 63 6.26 3.27 -0.79
N TYR A 64 7.35 4.03 -0.64
CA TYR A 64 8.24 4.26 -1.76
C TYR A 64 9.26 3.12 -1.80
N PRO A 65 9.48 2.49 -2.97
CA PRO A 65 10.53 1.51 -3.10
C PRO A 65 11.84 2.19 -2.70
N ALA A 66 12.58 1.57 -1.77
CA ALA A 66 13.90 2.03 -1.40
C ALA A 66 14.68 2.20 -2.70
N SER A 67 14.97 3.47 -3.05
CA SER A 67 15.81 3.75 -4.19
C SER A 67 17.17 3.24 -3.79
N THR A 68 17.52 2.04 -4.25
CA THR A 68 18.88 1.53 -4.21
C THR A 68 19.73 2.54 -4.97
N THR A 69 20.29 3.49 -4.23
CA THR A 69 21.45 4.24 -4.69
C THR A 69 22.53 3.20 -4.92
N ILE A 70 22.90 3.06 -6.19
CA ILE A 70 23.94 2.17 -6.71
C ILE A 70 25.28 2.50 -6.04
#